data_AF-A0A662HLV0-F1
#
_entry.id   AF-A0A662HLV0-F1
#
_cell.length_a   1.000
_cell.length_b   1.000
_cell.length_c   1.000
_cell.angle_alpha   90.00
_cell.angle_beta   90.00
_cell.angle_gamma   90.00
#
_symmetry.space_group_name_H-M   'P 1'
#
loop_
_entity.id
_entity.type
_entity.pdbx_description
1 polymer ?
#
loop_
_entity_poly.entity_id
_entity_poly.type
_entity_poly.pdbx_seq_one_letter_code
_entity_poly.pdbx_strand_id
1 'polypeptide(L)'
;MMEFRSYALIQLAIVVALGSISIAMIHTRPMNTYETTVRDLLAEIWVAANTPGYRRTLVLYLSRPLTLNNGTIILSQEFWVLGPFNQSGRFLRVPIVVEESIVLEGLVVLEIEGSSTGVVIVKRVTIG
;
A
#
# COMPACT_ATOMS: atom_id res chain seq x y z
N MET A 1 -2.72 37.56 41.93
CA MET A 1 -2.39 36.13 42.24
C MET A 1 -3.37 35.14 41.59
N MET A 2 -4.67 35.47 41.47
CA MET A 2 -5.66 34.63 40.75
C MET A 2 -5.43 34.56 39.23
N GLU A 3 -5.08 35.68 38.59
CA GLU A 3 -4.88 35.74 37.13
C GLU A 3 -3.75 34.82 36.65
N PHE A 4 -2.63 34.78 37.38
CA PHE A 4 -1.48 33.93 37.07
C PHE A 4 -1.83 32.43 37.10
N ARG A 5 -2.74 32.01 37.99
CA ARG A 5 -3.22 30.63 38.07
C ARG A 5 -4.11 30.27 36.87
N SER A 6 -4.96 31.20 36.43
CA SER A 6 -5.79 31.00 35.24
C SER A 6 -4.94 30.86 33.97
N TYR A 7 -3.90 31.68 33.81
CA TYR A 7 -2.97 31.56 32.67
C TYR A 7 -2.19 30.24 32.69
N ALA A 8 -1.73 29.78 33.85
CA ALA A 8 -1.05 28.50 33.99
C ALA A 8 -1.97 27.31 33.66
N LEU A 9 -3.25 27.37 34.06
CA LEU A 9 -4.24 26.34 33.74
C LEU A 9 -4.58 26.31 32.24
N ILE A 10 -4.70 27.47 31.60
CA ILE A 10 -4.91 27.58 30.15
C ILE A 10 -3.72 27.02 29.38
N GLN A 11 -2.49 27.36 29.80
CA GLN A 11 -1.26 26.82 29.19
C GLN A 11 -1.16 25.30 29.35
N LEU A 12 -1.50 24.76 30.53
CA LEU A 12 -1.52 23.33 30.77
C LEU A 12 -2.56 22.62 29.88
N ALA A 13 -3.76 23.18 29.75
CA ALA A 13 -4.80 22.63 28.88
C ALA A 13 -4.38 22.60 27.40
N ILE A 14 -3.69 23.64 26.93
CA ILE A 14 -3.15 23.70 25.56
C ILE A 14 -2.06 22.63 25.36
N VAL A 15 -1.14 22.47 26.31
CA VAL A 15 -0.08 21.45 26.22
C VAL A 15 -0.67 20.04 26.22
N VAL A 16 -1.67 19.77 27.06
CA VAL A 16 -2.35 18.48 27.10
C VAL A 16 -3.11 18.20 25.79
N ALA A 17 -3.80 19.21 25.24
CA ALA A 17 -4.51 19.08 23.96
C ALA A 17 -3.55 18.86 22.78
N LEU A 18 -2.43 19.58 22.73
CA LEU A 18 -1.41 19.38 21.69
C LEU A 18 -0.71 18.02 21.83
N GLY A 19 -0.45 17.58 23.06
CA GLY A 19 0.10 16.26 23.36
C GLY A 19 -0.85 15.13 22.94
N SER A 20 -2.14 15.23 23.23
CA SER A 20 -3.13 14.23 22.85
C SER A 20 -3.36 14.18 21.33
N ILE A 21 -3.39 15.33 20.65
CA ILE A 21 -3.43 15.39 19.18
C ILE A 21 -2.18 14.74 18.57
N SER A 22 -1.00 14.97 19.15
CA SER A 22 0.26 14.38 18.66
C SER A 22 0.28 12.86 18.83
N ILE A 23 -0.18 12.33 19.98
CA ILE A 23 -0.28 10.89 20.23
C ILE A 23 -1.32 10.25 19.32
N ALA A 24 -2.46 10.91 19.10
CA ALA A 24 -3.48 10.48 18.16
C ALA A 24 -2.91 10.43 16.73
N MET A 25 -2.17 11.46 16.29
CA MET A 25 -1.52 11.48 14.98
C MET A 25 -0.51 10.35 14.78
N ILE A 26 0.24 9.99 15.83
CA ILE A 26 1.18 8.84 15.80
C ILE A 26 0.41 7.52 15.67
N HIS A 27 -0.75 7.38 16.34
CA HIS A 27 -1.61 6.19 16.24
C HIS A 27 -2.44 6.13 14.96
N THR A 28 -2.66 7.27 14.27
CA THR A 28 -3.43 7.31 13.01
C THR A 28 -2.59 7.11 11.76
N ARG A 29 -1.27 6.96 11.86
CA ARG A 29 -0.52 6.36 10.74
C ARG A 29 -0.91 4.89 10.72
N PRO A 30 -1.63 4.40 9.70
CA PRO A 30 -1.82 2.96 9.57
C PRO A 30 -0.41 2.37 9.51
N MET A 31 -0.07 1.54 10.50
CA MET A 31 1.05 0.60 10.36
C MET A 31 0.86 -0.05 9.00
N ASN A 32 1.83 0.10 8.09
CA ASN A 32 1.67 -0.39 6.72
C ASN A 32 1.58 -1.92 6.79
N THR A 33 0.36 -2.43 6.89
CA THR A 33 0.13 -3.85 7.03
C THR A 33 0.37 -4.52 5.69
N TYR A 34 0.65 -5.82 5.73
CA TYR A 34 0.74 -6.63 4.52
C TYR A 34 -0.49 -6.40 3.61
N GLU A 35 -1.68 -6.41 4.21
CA GLU A 35 -2.95 -6.18 3.51
C GLU A 35 -3.03 -4.80 2.86
N THR A 36 -2.66 -3.72 3.58
CA THR A 36 -2.66 -2.36 3.01
C THR A 36 -1.73 -2.26 1.80
N THR A 37 -0.52 -2.80 1.92
CA THR A 37 0.49 -2.78 0.84
C THR A 37 0.00 -3.55 -0.40
N VAL A 38 -0.66 -4.69 -0.20
CA VAL A 38 -1.26 -5.46 -1.30
C VAL A 38 -2.41 -4.70 -1.93
N ARG A 39 -3.28 -4.05 -1.13
CA ARG A 39 -4.39 -3.24 -1.65
C ARG A 39 -3.87 -2.06 -2.49
N ASP A 40 -2.80 -1.40 -2.06
CA ASP A 40 -2.16 -0.31 -2.81
C ASP A 40 -1.62 -0.80 -4.15
N LEU A 41 -0.91 -1.95 -4.16
CA LEU A 41 -0.45 -2.57 -5.41
C LEU A 41 -1.63 -2.89 -6.36
N LEU A 42 -2.73 -3.44 -5.83
CA LEU A 42 -3.90 -3.77 -6.64
C LEU A 42 -4.59 -2.53 -7.19
N ALA A 43 -4.66 -1.45 -6.41
CA ALA A 43 -5.17 -0.17 -6.88
C ALA A 43 -4.33 0.39 -8.03
N GLU A 44 -3.00 0.27 -7.93
CA GLU A 44 -2.07 0.71 -8.98
C GLU A 44 -2.19 -0.15 -10.25
N ILE A 45 -2.33 -1.47 -10.11
CA ILE A 45 -2.63 -2.37 -11.24
C ILE A 45 -3.96 -1.99 -11.89
N TRP A 46 -4.99 -1.67 -11.10
CA TRP A 46 -6.28 -1.24 -11.62
C TRP A 46 -6.18 0.06 -12.42
N VAL A 47 -5.47 1.06 -11.89
CA VAL A 47 -5.24 2.33 -12.60
C VAL A 47 -4.48 2.09 -13.90
N ALA A 48 -3.41 1.29 -13.87
CA ALA A 48 -2.62 0.94 -15.04
C ALA A 48 -3.44 0.21 -16.11
N ALA A 49 -4.31 -0.71 -15.71
CA ALA A 49 -5.18 -1.46 -16.62
C ALA A 49 -6.22 -0.58 -17.33
N ASN A 50 -6.63 0.54 -16.71
CA ASN A 50 -7.67 1.41 -17.26
C ASN A 50 -7.12 2.71 -17.88
N THR A 51 -5.81 2.92 -17.85
CA THR A 51 -5.18 4.16 -18.32
C THR A 51 -4.12 3.82 -19.37
N PRO A 52 -4.45 3.89 -20.67
CA PRO A 52 -3.51 3.59 -21.75
C PRO A 52 -2.24 4.45 -21.65
N GLY A 53 -1.06 3.82 -21.71
CA GLY A 53 0.22 4.50 -21.62
C GLY A 53 0.63 4.90 -20.19
N TYR A 54 -0.11 4.43 -19.17
CA TYR A 54 0.30 4.59 -17.77
C TYR A 54 1.64 3.89 -17.53
N ARG A 55 2.59 4.59 -16.96
CA ARG A 55 3.86 4.01 -16.53
C ARG A 55 4.28 4.61 -15.21
N ARG A 56 4.62 3.76 -14.24
CA ARG A 56 5.05 4.21 -12.91
C ARG A 56 6.01 3.24 -12.26
N THR A 57 6.97 3.80 -11.53
CA THR A 57 7.79 3.05 -10.58
C THR A 57 7.13 3.07 -9.21
N LEU A 58 6.83 1.88 -8.67
CA LEU A 58 6.22 1.68 -7.36
C LEU A 58 7.26 1.17 -6.38
N VAL A 59 7.33 1.80 -5.20
CA VAL A 59 8.14 1.31 -4.08
C VAL A 59 7.19 0.73 -3.04
N LEU A 60 7.36 -0.54 -2.72
CA LEU A 60 6.51 -1.27 -1.77
C LEU A 60 7.36 -1.86 -0.65
N TYR A 61 6.79 -1.93 0.54
CA TYR A 61 7.34 -2.70 1.65
C TYR A 61 6.39 -3.83 2.03
N LEU A 62 6.74 -5.06 1.68
CA LEU A 62 5.96 -6.25 1.97
C LEU A 62 6.50 -6.94 3.22
N SER A 63 5.75 -6.88 4.32
CA SER A 63 6.10 -7.55 5.58
C SER A 63 5.98 -9.08 5.52
N ARG A 64 5.43 -9.63 4.44
CA ARG A 64 5.32 -11.06 4.12
C ARG A 64 5.43 -11.26 2.61
N PRO A 65 5.85 -12.44 2.14
CA PRO A 65 6.04 -12.68 0.71
C PRO A 65 4.74 -12.55 -0.09
N LEU A 66 4.83 -12.04 -1.31
CA LEU A 66 3.76 -11.94 -2.29
C LEU A 66 4.29 -12.50 -3.61
N THR A 67 3.61 -13.48 -4.21
CA THR A 67 4.07 -14.04 -5.50
C THR A 67 3.27 -13.43 -6.64
N LEU A 68 3.97 -12.90 -7.64
CA LEU A 68 3.39 -12.47 -8.91
C LEU A 68 3.64 -13.53 -9.97
N ASN A 69 2.56 -14.06 -10.52
CA ASN A 69 2.55 -14.94 -11.69
C ASN A 69 1.82 -14.25 -12.83
N ASN A 70 2.05 -14.73 -14.05
CA ASN A 70 1.31 -14.24 -15.21
C ASN A 70 -0.21 -14.41 -14.99
N GLY A 71 -0.94 -13.29 -14.94
CA GLY A 71 -2.37 -13.22 -14.69
C GLY A 71 -2.83 -13.49 -13.25
N THR A 72 -1.93 -13.70 -12.29
CA THR A 72 -2.32 -14.10 -10.91
C THR A 72 -1.37 -13.59 -9.85
N ILE A 73 -1.91 -13.09 -8.74
CA ILE A 73 -1.18 -12.76 -7.52
C ILE A 73 -1.52 -13.80 -6.45
N ILE A 74 -0.52 -14.33 -5.77
CA ILE A 74 -0.67 -15.30 -4.68
C ILE A 74 -0.30 -14.63 -3.36
N LEU A 75 -1.28 -14.55 -2.47
CA LEU A 75 -1.14 -13.99 -1.13
C LEU A 75 -0.46 -15.00 -0.19
N SER A 76 0.37 -14.53 0.72
CA SER A 76 0.94 -15.38 1.79
C SER A 76 -0.07 -15.66 2.90
N GLN A 77 -1.03 -14.77 3.12
CA GLN A 77 -2.16 -14.96 4.02
C GLN A 77 -3.47 -14.65 3.30
N GLU A 78 -4.52 -15.43 3.58
CA GLU A 78 -5.86 -15.16 3.07
C GLU A 78 -6.49 -13.98 3.80
N PHE A 79 -6.93 -12.99 3.03
CA PHE A 79 -7.79 -11.90 3.45
C PHE A 79 -8.64 -11.45 2.26
N TRP A 80 -9.79 -10.82 2.50
CA TRP A 80 -10.68 -10.39 1.43
C TRP A 80 -10.20 -9.08 0.82
N VAL A 81 -9.79 -9.12 -0.45
CA VAL A 81 -9.57 -7.90 -1.22
C VAL A 81 -10.91 -7.35 -1.69
N LEU A 82 -11.24 -6.13 -1.29
CA LEU A 82 -12.37 -5.40 -1.87
C LEU A 82 -11.88 -4.72 -3.15
N GLY A 83 -12.33 -5.18 -4.31
CA GLY A 83 -11.91 -4.63 -5.60
C GLY A 83 -12.48 -5.39 -6.79
N PRO A 84 -12.18 -4.96 -8.04
CA PRO A 84 -12.73 -5.55 -9.26
C PRO A 84 -12.08 -6.88 -9.66
N PHE A 85 -11.22 -7.44 -8.81
CA PHE A 85 -10.44 -8.64 -9.10
C PHE A 85 -11.10 -9.87 -8.50
N ASN A 86 -11.14 -10.95 -9.29
CA ASN A 86 -11.70 -12.21 -8.83
C ASN A 86 -10.72 -12.91 -7.87
N GLN A 87 -11.20 -13.34 -6.71
CA GLN A 87 -10.40 -14.02 -5.68
C GLN A 87 -10.91 -15.44 -5.44
N SER A 88 -9.98 -16.38 -5.24
CA SER A 88 -10.27 -17.73 -4.73
C SER A 88 -9.24 -18.09 -3.67
N GLY A 89 -9.64 -18.07 -2.39
CA GLY A 89 -8.71 -18.21 -1.26
C GLY A 89 -7.58 -17.17 -1.34
N ARG A 90 -6.34 -17.65 -1.48
CA ARG A 90 -5.13 -16.79 -1.60
C ARG A 90 -4.80 -16.34 -3.02
N PHE A 91 -5.57 -16.77 -4.03
CA PHE A 91 -5.27 -16.51 -5.43
C PHE A 91 -6.14 -15.36 -5.95
N LEU A 92 -5.50 -14.30 -6.44
CA LEU A 92 -6.13 -13.13 -7.04
C LEU A 92 -5.89 -13.13 -8.55
N ARG A 93 -6.96 -13.16 -9.34
CA ARG A 93 -6.85 -13.03 -10.80
C ARG A 93 -6.81 -11.56 -11.17
N VAL A 94 -5.72 -11.14 -11.79
CA VAL A 94 -5.43 -9.75 -12.15
C VAL A 94 -4.86 -9.68 -13.57
N PRO A 95 -5.05 -8.58 -14.31
CA PRO A 95 -4.61 -8.47 -15.70
C PRO A 95 -3.11 -8.15 -15.80
N ILE A 96 -2.24 -8.88 -15.09
CA ILE A 96 -0.79 -8.65 -15.12
C ILE A 96 -0.06 -9.62 -16.03
N VAL A 97 1.01 -9.14 -16.67
CA VAL A 97 2.02 -9.96 -17.37
C VAL A 97 3.36 -9.76 -16.68
N VAL A 98 4.01 -10.87 -16.38
CA VAL A 98 5.31 -10.93 -15.71
C VAL A 98 6.16 -11.93 -16.49
N GLU A 99 7.41 -11.56 -16.83
CA GLU A 99 8.30 -12.39 -17.66
C GLU A 99 8.64 -13.73 -16.97
N GLU A 100 8.92 -13.67 -15.67
CA GLU A 100 9.14 -14.83 -14.80
C GLU A 100 8.31 -14.68 -13.53
N SER A 101 8.06 -15.77 -12.81
CA SER A 101 7.40 -15.70 -11.49
C SER A 101 8.28 -14.91 -10.53
N ILE A 102 7.74 -13.87 -9.90
CA ILE A 102 8.48 -13.01 -8.98
C ILE A 102 7.94 -13.19 -7.57
N VAL A 103 8.82 -13.52 -6.63
CA VAL A 103 8.52 -13.45 -5.20
C VAL A 103 8.98 -12.10 -4.66
N LEU A 104 8.04 -11.32 -4.15
CA LEU A 104 8.25 -10.00 -3.58
C LEU A 104 8.20 -10.08 -2.05
N GLU A 105 9.25 -9.62 -1.38
CA GLU A 105 9.35 -9.61 0.08
C GLU A 105 10.27 -8.47 0.51
N GLY A 106 9.97 -7.84 1.65
CA GLY A 106 10.70 -6.68 2.15
C GLY A 106 10.51 -5.45 1.27
N LEU A 107 11.55 -4.62 1.15
CA LEU A 107 11.54 -3.45 0.28
C LEU A 107 11.74 -3.88 -1.18
N VAL A 108 10.76 -3.60 -2.03
CA VAL A 108 10.78 -3.94 -3.45
C VAL A 108 10.45 -2.73 -4.31
N VAL A 109 11.06 -2.68 -5.49
CA VAL A 109 10.78 -1.65 -6.51
C VAL A 109 10.25 -2.36 -7.74
N LEU A 110 9.09 -1.90 -8.21
CA LEU A 110 8.40 -2.43 -9.38
C LEU A 110 8.24 -1.34 -10.41
N GLU A 111 8.41 -1.68 -11.68
CA GLU A 111 7.90 -0.88 -12.79
C GLU A 111 6.57 -1.49 -13.25
N ILE A 112 5.54 -0.66 -13.31
CA ILE A 112 4.19 -1.01 -13.75
C ILE A 112 3.90 -0.20 -15.01
N GLU A 113 3.54 -0.90 -16.09
CA GLU A 113 3.19 -0.29 -17.38
C GLU A 113 1.84 -0.82 -17.88
N GLY A 114 0.91 0.09 -18.16
CA GLY A 114 -0.40 -0.19 -18.72
C GLY A 114 -0.38 -0.19 -20.25
N SER A 115 -0.79 -1.31 -20.84
CA SER A 115 -0.97 -1.42 -22.29
C SER A 115 -2.33 -0.89 -22.74
N SER A 116 -2.49 -0.64 -24.04
CA SER A 116 -3.76 -0.22 -24.65
C SER A 116 -4.85 -1.30 -24.62
N THR A 117 -4.51 -2.54 -24.29
CA THR A 117 -5.47 -3.66 -24.19
C THR A 117 -5.95 -3.93 -22.76
N GLY A 118 -5.50 -3.11 -21.80
CA GLY A 118 -5.82 -3.27 -20.38
C GLY A 118 -4.98 -4.32 -19.64
N VAL A 119 -3.97 -4.87 -20.30
CA VAL A 119 -2.94 -5.71 -19.67
C VAL A 119 -1.87 -4.83 -19.05
N VAL A 120 -1.38 -5.23 -17.88
CA VAL A 120 -0.39 -4.50 -17.08
C VAL A 120 0.92 -5.28 -17.03
N ILE A 121 1.99 -4.74 -17.57
CA ILE A 121 3.32 -5.34 -17.50
C ILE A 121 3.93 -4.95 -16.16
N VAL A 122 4.39 -5.93 -15.39
CA VAL A 122 5.05 -5.72 -14.09
C VAL A 122 6.48 -6.27 -14.15
N LYS A 123 7.45 -5.42 -13.83
CA LYS A 123 8.87 -5.78 -13.81
C LYS A 123 9.49 -5.43 -12.48
N ARG A 124 10.31 -6.32 -11.92
CA ARG A 124 11.13 -6.01 -10.73
C ARG A 124 12.33 -5.18 -11.16
N VAL A 125 12.57 -4.08 -10.46
CA VAL A 125 13.79 -3.29 -10.61
C VAL A 125 14.76 -3.69 -9.51
N THR A 126 15.95 -4.12 -9.88
CA THR A 126 17.03 -4.38 -8.92
C THR A 126 17.65 -3.04 -8.54
N ILE A 127 17.58 -2.68 -7.25
CA ILE A 127 18.37 -1.55 -6.73
C ILE A 127 19.81 -2.05 -6.61
N GLY A 128 20.70 -1.54 -7.44
CA GLY A 128 22.14 -1.84 -7.42
C GLY A 128 22.88 -1.08 -6.33
#